data_AF-A0A3D1J0S7-F1
#
_entry.id   AF-A0A3D1J0S7-F1
#
_cell.length_a   1.000
_cell.length_b   1.000
_cell.length_c   1.000
_cell.angle_alpha   90.00
_cell.angle_beta   90.00
_cell.angle_gamma   90.00
#
_symmetry.space_group_name_H-M   'P 1'
#
loop_
_entity.id
_entity.type
_entity.pdbx_description
1 polymer ?
#
loop_
_entity_poly.entity_id
_entity_poly.type
_entity_poly.pdbx_seq_one_letter_code
_entity_poly.pdbx_strand_id
1 'polypeptide(L)'
;MSDAARRNPIPLAPVGLDDKYTSTSGLIYLSGIQALVRLPLIQRQRDLAAGLNTAGFISGYRGSPLGGLDETLWKTDKLLQASHVKFVPGVNEDLAATAVWGTQQVDLIGPARYDGVFAMWYGKGPGVDRCGDVFKHMNHAGTAKYGGVLLVAGDDHGAYSSTLPHQSDHIFSACMIPMLYPCNVQEYLDLGLHAWAMSRFSGCVVGFKALADTVESSASVDADPFRVHIKLPTDFVMPPGGLNARLTTETLGIEAKKQEALMQDYKIYAALAYARANQLNHTTIDSPNARLGIIASGKSYLDVLDAMEELGINEQLAAEIGIRVFKISMPWPLGPDGVREFAQGLDEILVIEEKRQIVEYQLKEQLYNWREGEENRVRPRVIGKFDEKGEWVAPRGEWLLTSKADFSVAQVARVIAGRIARLVTDTHTSDRIKARLAFLEAKDAVLTKAINTPPRPAFYCSGCPHNTSTTVPEGSLALAGIGCHVMATAIYPEHNKTTTHMGGEGVPWIGQA
;
A
#
# COMPACT_ATOMS: atom_id res chain seq x y z
N MET A 1 6.99 56.38 -0.92
CA MET A 1 8.18 56.07 -1.75
C MET A 1 9.12 55.28 -0.85
N SER A 2 9.57 54.07 -1.09
CA SER A 2 9.60 53.06 -2.16
C SER A 2 9.71 51.70 -1.40
N ASP A 3 9.57 50.48 -1.90
CA ASP A 3 9.65 49.90 -3.23
C ASP A 3 8.94 48.54 -3.11
N ALA A 4 7.66 48.47 -3.49
CA ALA A 4 6.98 47.19 -3.59
C ALA A 4 7.46 46.53 -4.87
N ALA A 5 8.56 45.78 -4.78
CA ALA A 5 9.11 45.00 -5.87
C ALA A 5 7.99 44.14 -6.47
N ARG A 6 7.49 44.57 -7.63
CA ARG A 6 6.61 43.80 -8.49
C ARG A 6 7.36 42.52 -8.85
N ARG A 7 7.05 41.41 -8.16
CA ARG A 7 7.47 40.08 -8.59
C ARG A 7 6.96 39.92 -10.02
N ASN A 8 7.86 39.91 -10.99
CA ASN A 8 7.52 39.57 -12.36
C ASN A 8 6.71 38.26 -12.33
N PRO A 9 5.53 38.18 -12.97
CA PRO A 9 4.79 36.94 -13.04
C PRO A 9 5.69 35.91 -13.72
N ILE A 10 6.01 34.84 -12.99
CA ILE A 10 6.72 33.70 -13.55
C ILE A 10 5.83 33.17 -14.68
N PRO A 11 6.32 33.08 -15.94
CA PRO A 11 5.52 32.54 -17.02
C PRO A 11 5.08 31.12 -16.64
N LEU A 12 3.77 30.85 -16.75
CA LEU A 12 3.27 29.50 -16.56
C LEU A 12 3.92 28.58 -17.61
N ALA A 13 4.33 27.39 -17.20
CA ALA A 13 4.86 26.40 -18.13
C ALA A 13 3.78 26.07 -19.19
N PRO A 14 4.15 25.90 -20.47
CA PRO A 14 3.22 25.36 -21.46
C PRO A 14 2.89 23.91 -21.07
N VAL A 15 1.61 23.61 -20.84
CA VAL A 15 1.15 22.28 -20.41
C VAL A 15 0.19 21.68 -21.44
N GLY A 16 0.48 20.45 -21.87
CA GLY A 16 -0.41 19.58 -22.65
C GLY A 16 -1.12 18.53 -21.80
N LEU A 17 -2.25 18.01 -22.28
CA LEU A 17 -3.04 17.00 -21.55
C LEU A 17 -2.30 15.65 -21.37
N ASP A 18 -1.40 15.34 -22.30
CA ASP A 18 -0.63 14.11 -22.33
C ASP A 18 0.69 14.22 -21.55
N ASP A 19 1.09 15.41 -21.10
CA ASP A 19 2.34 15.63 -20.34
C ASP A 19 2.39 14.78 -19.08
N LYS A 20 1.23 14.51 -18.47
CA LYS A 20 1.09 13.59 -17.34
C LYS A 20 1.56 12.16 -17.65
N TYR A 21 1.68 11.78 -18.92
CA TYR A 21 2.21 10.49 -19.37
C TYR A 21 3.55 10.61 -20.11
N THR A 22 3.82 11.73 -20.78
CA THR A 22 4.95 11.86 -21.71
C THR A 22 6.08 12.76 -21.22
N SER A 23 5.81 13.75 -20.36
CA SER A 23 6.84 14.65 -19.86
C SER A 23 7.87 13.85 -19.06
N THR A 24 9.16 14.16 -19.20
CA THR A 24 10.27 13.49 -18.49
C THR A 24 11.01 14.43 -17.54
N SER A 25 10.47 15.63 -17.29
CA SER A 25 11.11 16.64 -16.43
C SER A 25 10.09 17.60 -15.84
N GLY A 26 10.43 18.20 -14.70
CA GLY A 26 9.57 19.17 -14.02
C GLY A 26 8.43 18.50 -13.27
N LEU A 27 7.44 19.31 -12.88
CA LEU A 27 6.28 18.83 -12.13
C LEU A 27 5.10 18.58 -13.07
N ILE A 28 4.47 17.42 -12.90
CA ILE A 28 3.23 17.03 -13.60
C ILE A 28 2.14 16.78 -12.57
N TYR A 29 0.90 17.11 -12.92
CA TYR A 29 -0.26 16.89 -12.05
C TYR A 29 -1.00 15.62 -12.47
N LEU A 30 -1.14 14.67 -11.54
CA LEU A 30 -1.83 13.40 -11.80
C LEU A 30 -2.51 12.81 -10.56
N SER A 31 -3.53 12.00 -10.82
CA SER A 31 -4.18 11.16 -9.79
C SER A 31 -3.46 9.83 -9.58
N GLY A 32 -3.77 9.12 -8.50
CA GLY A 32 -3.22 7.77 -8.27
C GLY A 32 -3.51 6.79 -9.41
N ILE A 33 -4.73 6.82 -9.99
CA ILE A 33 -5.06 6.03 -11.19
C ILE A 33 -4.13 6.38 -12.35
N GLN A 34 -3.90 7.67 -12.61
CA GLN A 34 -3.02 8.11 -13.69
C GLN A 34 -1.55 7.75 -13.42
N ALA A 35 -1.13 7.71 -12.15
CA ALA A 35 0.19 7.21 -11.76
C ALA A 35 0.37 5.74 -12.16
N LEU A 36 -0.62 4.88 -11.90
CA LEU A 36 -0.59 3.47 -12.28
C LEU A 36 -0.56 3.26 -13.80
N VAL A 37 -1.16 4.17 -14.58
CA VAL A 37 -1.07 4.16 -16.05
C VAL A 37 0.29 4.63 -16.55
N ARG A 38 0.87 5.65 -15.90
CA ARG A 38 2.19 6.21 -16.25
C ARG A 38 3.34 5.26 -15.89
N LEU A 39 3.23 4.57 -14.76
CA LEU A 39 4.25 3.67 -14.22
C LEU A 39 4.84 2.67 -15.24
N PRO A 40 4.04 1.88 -15.99
CA PRO A 40 4.57 0.95 -17.01
C PRO A 40 5.28 1.66 -18.18
N LEU A 41 4.91 2.91 -18.51
CA LEU A 41 5.62 3.70 -19.52
C LEU A 41 7.02 4.08 -19.02
N ILE A 42 7.13 4.49 -17.75
CA ILE A 42 8.42 4.80 -17.12
C ILE A 42 9.30 3.56 -17.04
N GLN A 43 8.75 2.41 -16.63
CA GLN A 43 9.52 1.17 -16.57
C GLN A 43 10.10 0.77 -17.92
N ARG A 44 9.32 0.93 -19.01
CA ARG A 44 9.84 0.69 -20.37
C ARG A 44 11.01 1.60 -20.71
N GLN A 45 10.91 2.90 -20.40
CA GLN A 45 11.98 3.86 -20.66
C GLN A 45 13.26 3.49 -19.90
N ARG A 46 13.12 3.06 -18.64
CA ARG A 46 14.25 2.61 -17.82
C ARG A 46 14.89 1.33 -18.35
N ASP A 47 14.09 0.35 -18.76
CA ASP A 47 14.60 -0.89 -19.34
C ASP A 47 15.35 -0.64 -20.67
N LEU A 48 14.81 0.24 -21.54
CA LEU A 48 15.50 0.65 -22.76
C LEU A 48 16.83 1.33 -22.47
N ALA A 49 16.88 2.23 -21.49
CA ALA A 49 18.12 2.89 -21.08
C ALA A 49 19.15 1.90 -20.49
N ALA A 50 18.68 0.78 -19.92
CA ALA A 50 19.53 -0.32 -19.46
C ALA A 50 19.89 -1.32 -20.56
N GLY A 51 19.48 -1.09 -21.82
CA GLY A 51 19.75 -1.97 -22.96
C GLY A 51 18.85 -3.20 -23.05
N LEU A 52 17.72 -3.23 -22.34
CA LEU A 52 16.77 -4.34 -22.34
C LEU A 52 15.58 -4.07 -23.26
N ASN A 53 15.23 -5.06 -24.08
CA ASN A 53 14.02 -5.07 -24.88
C ASN A 53 12.88 -5.79 -24.15
N THR A 54 12.34 -5.17 -23.10
CA THR A 54 11.17 -5.65 -22.35
C THR A 54 9.83 -5.19 -22.94
N ALA A 55 8.76 -5.84 -22.52
CA ALA A 55 7.38 -5.41 -22.75
C ALA A 55 6.60 -5.33 -21.43
N GLY A 56 5.48 -4.62 -21.44
CA GLY A 56 4.58 -4.51 -20.29
C GLY A 56 3.28 -5.28 -20.50
N PHE A 57 2.74 -5.86 -19.44
CA PHE A 57 1.41 -6.48 -19.45
C PHE A 57 0.58 -6.02 -18.26
N ILE A 58 -0.69 -5.70 -18.50
CA ILE A 58 -1.61 -5.26 -17.47
C ILE A 58 -2.88 -6.09 -17.57
N SER A 59 -3.32 -6.66 -16.46
CA SER A 59 -4.62 -7.32 -16.36
C SER A 59 -5.19 -7.17 -14.95
N GLY A 60 -6.50 -7.13 -14.83
CA GLY A 60 -7.18 -6.98 -13.56
C GLY A 60 -8.68 -6.92 -13.74
N TYR A 61 -9.39 -6.74 -12.63
CA TYR A 61 -10.83 -6.58 -12.65
C TYR A 61 -11.25 -5.32 -11.89
N ARG A 62 -12.27 -4.65 -12.42
CA ARG A 62 -12.70 -3.33 -11.94
C ARG A 62 -13.37 -3.43 -10.59
N GLY A 63 -12.89 -2.62 -9.65
CA GLY A 63 -13.57 -2.37 -8.38
C GLY A 63 -13.01 -1.11 -7.72
N SER A 64 -13.85 -0.30 -7.07
CA SER A 64 -13.41 0.88 -6.32
C SER A 64 -12.42 0.47 -5.22
N PRO A 65 -11.30 1.20 -5.04
CA PRO A 65 -11.00 2.52 -5.61
C PRO A 65 -10.39 2.51 -7.03
N LEU A 66 -10.09 1.35 -7.60
CA LEU A 66 -9.44 1.19 -8.91
C LEU A 66 -10.42 1.11 -10.09
N GLY A 67 -11.71 1.40 -9.89
CA GLY A 67 -12.77 1.19 -10.88
C GLY A 67 -12.59 1.98 -12.18
N GLY A 68 -11.90 3.13 -12.14
CA GLY A 68 -11.60 3.97 -13.30
C GLY A 68 -10.32 3.60 -14.05
N LEU A 69 -9.59 2.57 -13.63
CA LEU A 69 -8.29 2.23 -14.21
C LEU A 69 -8.42 1.74 -15.66
N ASP A 70 -9.33 0.79 -15.95
CA ASP A 70 -9.57 0.29 -17.31
C ASP A 70 -9.89 1.41 -18.29
N GLU A 71 -10.78 2.32 -17.89
CA GLU A 71 -11.20 3.44 -18.73
C GLU A 71 -10.01 4.34 -19.08
N THR A 72 -9.14 4.58 -18.10
CA THR A 72 -7.93 5.37 -18.30
C THR A 72 -6.95 4.64 -19.21
N LEU A 73 -6.75 3.33 -19.01
CA LEU A 73 -5.90 2.49 -19.85
C LEU A 73 -6.38 2.48 -21.31
N TRP A 74 -7.68 2.31 -21.56
CA TRP A 74 -8.26 2.38 -22.91
C TRP A 74 -8.06 3.74 -23.57
N LYS A 75 -8.27 4.84 -22.82
CA LYS A 75 -8.01 6.19 -23.31
C LYS A 75 -6.54 6.42 -23.68
N THR A 76 -5.62 5.72 -23.01
CA THR A 76 -4.16 5.81 -23.25
C THR A 76 -3.59 4.71 -24.13
N ASP A 77 -4.41 3.85 -24.74
CA ASP A 77 -3.94 2.65 -25.44
C ASP A 77 -2.85 2.95 -26.49
N LYS A 78 -2.96 4.06 -27.23
CA LYS A 78 -1.93 4.45 -28.21
C LYS A 78 -0.54 4.64 -27.59
N LEU A 79 -0.45 5.26 -26.42
CA LEU A 79 0.82 5.47 -25.70
C LEU A 79 1.35 4.15 -25.13
N LEU A 80 0.45 3.30 -24.62
CA LEU A 80 0.78 1.96 -24.13
C LEU A 80 1.35 1.09 -25.25
N GLN A 81 0.67 1.01 -26.41
CA GLN A 81 1.15 0.24 -27.57
C GLN A 81 2.51 0.73 -28.07
N ALA A 82 2.71 2.06 -28.16
CA ALA A 82 3.99 2.65 -28.54
C ALA A 82 5.14 2.28 -27.58
N SER A 83 4.80 1.98 -26.32
CA SER A 83 5.75 1.54 -25.28
C SER A 83 5.77 0.02 -25.08
N HIS A 84 5.15 -0.74 -25.99
CA HIS A 84 5.03 -2.20 -25.91
C HIS A 84 4.32 -2.70 -24.64
N VAL A 85 3.37 -1.92 -24.13
CA VAL A 85 2.53 -2.28 -22.99
C VAL A 85 1.16 -2.74 -23.49
N LYS A 86 0.77 -3.97 -23.13
CA LYS A 86 -0.53 -4.54 -23.50
C LYS A 86 -1.44 -4.61 -22.28
N PHE A 87 -2.60 -3.95 -22.39
CA PHE A 87 -3.70 -4.14 -21.44
C PHE A 87 -4.69 -5.19 -21.96
N VAL A 88 -5.05 -6.14 -21.10
CA VAL A 88 -6.15 -7.09 -21.31
C VAL A 88 -6.99 -7.14 -20.03
N PRO A 89 -8.23 -6.62 -20.03
CA PRO A 89 -9.10 -6.71 -18.85
C PRO A 89 -9.41 -8.17 -18.54
N GLY A 90 -9.41 -8.52 -17.26
CA GLY A 90 -9.80 -9.84 -16.78
C GLY A 90 -11.31 -10.03 -16.83
N VAL A 91 -11.75 -11.29 -16.91
CA VAL A 91 -13.15 -11.66 -16.66
C VAL A 91 -13.45 -11.59 -15.15
N ASN A 92 -12.45 -11.90 -14.33
CA ASN A 92 -12.42 -11.70 -12.89
C ASN A 92 -10.94 -11.54 -12.46
N GLU A 93 -10.73 -11.27 -11.18
CA GLU A 93 -9.41 -11.06 -10.59
C GLU A 93 -8.47 -12.27 -10.70
N ASP A 94 -9.01 -13.47 -10.57
CA ASP A 94 -8.26 -14.73 -10.52
C ASP A 94 -7.70 -15.11 -11.90
N LEU A 95 -8.52 -14.98 -12.95
CA LEU A 95 -8.10 -15.17 -14.34
C LEU A 95 -7.13 -14.06 -14.79
N ALA A 96 -7.30 -12.83 -14.30
CA ALA A 96 -6.33 -11.76 -14.53
C ALA A 96 -4.97 -12.07 -13.90
N ALA A 97 -4.96 -12.56 -12.65
CA ALA A 97 -3.73 -12.96 -11.96
C ALA A 97 -3.06 -14.15 -12.68
N THR A 98 -3.84 -15.11 -13.19
CA THR A 98 -3.34 -16.22 -13.99
C THR A 98 -2.72 -15.74 -15.30
N ALA A 99 -3.35 -14.78 -15.99
CA ALA A 99 -2.78 -14.17 -17.19
C ALA A 99 -1.45 -13.44 -16.89
N VAL A 100 -1.38 -12.73 -15.76
CA VAL A 100 -0.14 -12.11 -15.27
C VAL A 100 0.92 -13.16 -14.99
N TRP A 101 0.60 -14.28 -14.35
CA TRP A 101 1.56 -15.36 -14.12
C TRP A 101 2.13 -15.91 -15.43
N GLY A 102 1.29 -16.09 -16.46
CA GLY A 102 1.74 -16.56 -17.77
C GLY A 102 2.82 -15.69 -18.42
N THR A 103 2.83 -14.38 -18.13
CA THR A 103 3.87 -13.47 -18.63
C THR A 103 5.27 -13.76 -18.09
N GLN A 104 5.35 -14.46 -16.96
CA GLN A 104 6.61 -14.84 -16.30
C GLN A 104 7.17 -16.18 -16.81
N GLN A 105 6.54 -16.76 -17.84
CA GLN A 105 6.90 -18.07 -18.40
C GLN A 105 7.24 -17.98 -19.90
N VAL A 106 7.28 -16.78 -20.47
CA VAL A 106 7.38 -16.56 -21.93
C VAL A 106 8.66 -17.10 -22.55
N ASP A 107 9.77 -17.08 -21.81
CA ASP A 107 11.08 -17.59 -22.20
C ASP A 107 11.27 -19.08 -21.88
N LEU A 108 10.35 -19.67 -21.09
CA LEU A 108 10.39 -21.07 -20.69
C LEU A 108 9.80 -22.02 -21.74
N ILE A 109 8.87 -21.53 -22.57
CA ILE A 109 8.11 -22.36 -23.53
C ILE A 109 8.66 -22.32 -24.95
N GLY A 110 9.61 -21.42 -25.25
CA GLY A 110 10.20 -21.27 -26.58
C GLY A 110 10.79 -19.88 -26.83
N PRO A 111 11.15 -19.55 -28.09
CA PRO A 111 11.67 -18.23 -28.43
C PRO A 111 10.68 -17.11 -28.07
N ALA A 112 11.15 -16.13 -27.30
CA ALA A 112 10.37 -14.95 -26.91
C ALA A 112 10.75 -13.72 -27.76
N ARG A 113 9.80 -12.82 -27.98
CA ARG A 113 10.03 -11.54 -28.70
C ARG A 113 10.72 -10.47 -27.85
N TYR A 114 10.70 -10.63 -26.54
CA TYR A 114 11.17 -9.67 -25.55
C TYR A 114 12.04 -10.39 -24.51
N ASP A 115 13.00 -9.68 -23.93
CA ASP A 115 13.91 -10.22 -22.91
C ASP A 115 13.17 -10.55 -21.60
N GLY A 116 12.01 -9.93 -21.38
CA GLY A 116 11.12 -10.17 -20.26
C GLY A 116 9.85 -9.34 -20.37
N VAL A 117 8.82 -9.75 -19.63
CA VAL A 117 7.54 -9.02 -19.54
C VAL A 117 7.32 -8.60 -18.10
N PHE A 118 7.42 -7.30 -17.82
CA PHE A 118 7.01 -6.77 -16.52
C PHE A 118 5.48 -6.67 -16.51
N ALA A 119 4.86 -7.05 -15.39
CA ALA A 119 3.42 -7.19 -15.32
C ALA A 119 2.82 -6.46 -14.13
N MET A 120 1.60 -5.94 -14.32
CA MET A 120 0.78 -5.35 -13.27
C MET A 120 -0.56 -6.07 -13.22
N TRP A 121 -0.84 -6.66 -12.06
CA TRP A 121 -2.19 -7.08 -11.68
C TRP A 121 -2.86 -5.97 -10.89
N TYR A 122 -4.18 -5.80 -11.04
CA TYR A 122 -4.96 -4.96 -10.14
C TYR A 122 -6.31 -5.58 -9.79
N GLY A 123 -6.77 -5.30 -8.57
CA GLY A 123 -8.09 -5.72 -8.10
C GLY A 123 -8.46 -5.02 -6.80
N LYS A 124 -9.75 -5.06 -6.45
CA LYS A 124 -10.20 -4.61 -5.13
C LYS A 124 -9.77 -5.61 -4.06
N GLY A 125 -9.74 -5.18 -2.80
CA GLY A 125 -9.48 -6.02 -1.64
C GLY A 125 -10.00 -7.48 -1.70
N PRO A 126 -11.32 -7.73 -1.84
CA PRO A 126 -11.85 -9.10 -1.92
C PRO A 126 -11.35 -9.91 -3.13
N GLY A 127 -10.90 -9.25 -4.18
CA GLY A 127 -10.20 -9.89 -5.29
C GLY A 127 -8.84 -10.45 -4.85
N VAL A 128 -8.16 -9.79 -3.92
CA VAL A 128 -6.93 -10.30 -3.29
C VAL A 128 -7.22 -11.55 -2.46
N ASP A 129 -8.30 -11.57 -1.68
CA ASP A 129 -8.74 -12.76 -0.93
C ASP A 129 -9.02 -13.94 -1.87
N ARG A 130 -9.72 -13.67 -2.98
CA ARG A 130 -10.07 -14.68 -3.99
C ARG A 130 -8.84 -15.24 -4.71
N CYS A 131 -7.86 -14.40 -5.02
CA CYS A 131 -6.64 -14.76 -5.75
C CYS A 131 -5.59 -15.49 -4.89
N GLY A 132 -5.85 -15.79 -3.62
CA GLY A 132 -4.85 -16.37 -2.72
C GLY A 132 -4.17 -17.63 -3.26
N ASP A 133 -4.88 -18.47 -4.02
CA ASP A 133 -4.32 -19.67 -4.64
C ASP A 133 -3.31 -19.35 -5.75
N VAL A 134 -3.74 -18.61 -6.78
CA VAL A 134 -2.86 -18.19 -7.89
C VAL A 134 -1.69 -17.34 -7.41
N PHE A 135 -1.88 -16.51 -6.38
CA PHE A 135 -0.80 -15.75 -5.76
C PHE A 135 0.27 -16.64 -5.13
N LYS A 136 -0.12 -17.68 -4.37
CA LYS A 136 0.83 -18.65 -3.82
C LYS A 136 1.57 -19.39 -4.93
N HIS A 137 0.84 -19.92 -5.90
CA HIS A 137 1.43 -20.66 -7.02
C HIS A 137 2.42 -19.82 -7.83
N MET A 138 2.02 -18.59 -8.21
CA MET A 138 2.87 -17.67 -8.95
C MET A 138 4.11 -17.26 -8.14
N ASN A 139 3.95 -16.94 -6.86
CA ASN A 139 5.06 -16.50 -6.02
C ASN A 139 6.08 -17.62 -5.74
N HIS A 140 5.58 -18.84 -5.46
CA HIS A 140 6.44 -20.02 -5.31
C HIS A 140 7.16 -20.36 -6.61
N ALA A 141 6.47 -20.38 -7.76
CA ALA A 141 7.11 -20.61 -9.06
C ALA A 141 8.19 -19.55 -9.38
N GLY A 142 7.92 -18.30 -8.99
CA GLY A 142 8.81 -17.16 -9.16
C GLY A 142 8.55 -16.35 -10.43
N THR A 143 9.19 -15.21 -10.53
CA THR A 143 9.10 -14.28 -11.67
C THR A 143 10.24 -14.48 -12.66
N ALA A 144 10.07 -14.03 -13.90
CA ALA A 144 11.11 -14.05 -14.91
C ALA A 144 12.23 -13.03 -14.59
N LYS A 145 13.47 -13.34 -14.98
CA LYS A 145 14.67 -12.53 -14.65
C LYS A 145 14.54 -11.05 -15.03
N TYR A 146 14.03 -10.76 -16.22
CA TYR A 146 13.77 -9.38 -16.71
C TYR A 146 12.28 -9.04 -16.77
N GLY A 147 11.43 -9.88 -16.18
CA GLY A 147 9.99 -9.63 -16.04
C GLY A 147 9.70 -8.83 -14.78
N GLY A 148 9.14 -9.52 -13.79
CA GLY A 148 8.73 -8.95 -12.50
C GLY A 148 7.24 -8.62 -12.46
N VAL A 149 6.65 -8.73 -11.28
CA VAL A 149 5.20 -8.60 -11.09
C VAL A 149 4.88 -7.64 -9.94
N LEU A 150 3.97 -6.72 -10.23
CA LEU A 150 3.36 -5.78 -9.29
C LEU A 150 1.89 -6.17 -9.08
N LEU A 151 1.46 -6.39 -7.84
CA LEU A 151 0.08 -6.73 -7.48
C LEU A 151 -0.58 -5.54 -6.76
N VAL A 152 -1.33 -4.72 -7.49
CA VAL A 152 -2.00 -3.53 -6.95
C VAL A 152 -3.31 -3.90 -6.28
N ALA A 153 -3.33 -3.87 -4.95
CA ALA A 153 -4.50 -4.13 -4.13
C ALA A 153 -5.21 -2.82 -3.78
N GLY A 154 -6.40 -2.62 -4.34
CA GLY A 154 -7.29 -1.50 -4.03
C GLY A 154 -7.99 -1.72 -2.69
N ASP A 155 -7.40 -1.21 -1.62
CA ASP A 155 -7.93 -1.31 -0.26
C ASP A 155 -8.86 -0.14 0.07
N ASP A 156 -9.94 -0.46 0.78
CA ASP A 156 -10.96 0.48 1.27
C ASP A 156 -11.16 0.20 2.77
N HIS A 157 -10.45 0.97 3.59
CA HIS A 157 -10.40 0.79 5.04
C HIS A 157 -11.69 1.24 5.75
N GLY A 158 -12.36 2.26 5.20
CA GLY A 158 -13.64 2.80 5.64
C GLY A 158 -14.88 2.07 5.10
N ALA A 159 -14.72 1.18 4.13
CA ALA A 159 -15.80 0.45 3.46
C ALA A 159 -16.85 1.36 2.79
N TYR A 160 -16.41 2.44 2.15
CA TYR A 160 -17.30 3.38 1.46
C TYR A 160 -18.10 2.72 0.31
N SER A 161 -17.51 1.74 -0.36
CA SER A 161 -18.11 1.02 -1.49
C SER A 161 -17.92 -0.50 -1.39
N SER A 162 -17.67 -1.00 -0.18
CA SER A 162 -17.27 -2.38 0.10
C SER A 162 -18.27 -3.06 1.05
N THR A 163 -18.49 -4.35 0.87
CA THR A 163 -19.29 -5.15 1.83
C THR A 163 -18.54 -5.40 3.14
N LEU A 164 -17.21 -5.37 3.10
CA LEU A 164 -16.32 -5.50 4.25
C LEU A 164 -15.23 -4.41 4.18
N PRO A 165 -14.89 -3.75 5.30
CA PRO A 165 -13.64 -3.00 5.40
C PRO A 165 -12.46 -3.93 5.14
N HIS A 166 -11.58 -3.57 4.20
CA HIS A 166 -10.56 -4.50 3.72
C HIS A 166 -9.14 -4.13 4.17
N GLN A 167 -8.26 -5.13 4.27
CA GLN A 167 -6.84 -4.97 4.55
C GLN A 167 -6.05 -6.10 3.87
N SER A 168 -5.40 -5.80 2.74
CA SER A 168 -4.71 -6.80 1.90
C SER A 168 -3.39 -7.31 2.49
N ASP A 169 -2.82 -6.61 3.47
CA ASP A 169 -1.50 -6.92 4.03
C ASP A 169 -1.41 -8.36 4.56
N HIS A 170 -2.47 -8.83 5.22
CA HIS A 170 -2.51 -10.16 5.84
C HIS A 170 -2.51 -11.29 4.80
N ILE A 171 -3.25 -11.14 3.71
CA ILE A 171 -3.30 -12.16 2.66
C ILE A 171 -2.00 -12.19 1.86
N PHE A 172 -1.38 -11.02 1.59
CA PHE A 172 -0.04 -10.98 0.99
C PHE A 172 1.00 -11.66 1.89
N SER A 173 0.99 -11.37 3.19
CA SER A 173 1.85 -12.06 4.17
C SER A 173 1.63 -13.58 4.17
N ALA A 174 0.37 -14.03 4.16
CA ALA A 174 0.02 -15.45 4.09
C ALA A 174 0.42 -16.15 2.78
N CYS A 175 0.59 -15.38 1.69
CA CYS A 175 1.10 -15.86 0.40
C CYS A 175 2.62 -15.70 0.24
N MET A 176 3.30 -15.24 1.30
CA MET A 176 4.72 -14.91 1.31
C MET A 176 5.12 -13.84 0.27
N ILE A 177 4.24 -12.86 0.04
CA ILE A 177 4.42 -11.79 -0.94
C ILE A 177 4.91 -10.53 -0.21
N PRO A 178 6.16 -10.07 -0.46
CA PRO A 178 6.62 -8.78 0.03
C PRO A 178 5.67 -7.69 -0.43
N MET A 179 5.30 -6.77 0.45
CA MET A 179 4.30 -5.76 0.17
C MET A 179 4.84 -4.37 0.42
N LEU A 180 4.65 -3.50 -0.57
CA LEU A 180 4.95 -2.07 -0.50
C LEU A 180 3.68 -1.26 -0.24
N TYR A 181 3.84 -0.21 0.55
CA TYR A 181 2.75 0.66 0.96
C TYR A 181 3.11 2.13 0.70
N PRO A 182 2.74 2.68 -0.46
CA PRO A 182 2.93 4.10 -0.75
C PRO A 182 2.13 4.99 0.19
N CYS A 183 2.70 6.13 0.58
CA CYS A 183 1.99 7.13 1.37
C CYS A 183 1.35 8.26 0.53
N ASN A 184 1.75 8.43 -0.74
CA ASN A 184 1.24 9.47 -1.64
C ASN A 184 1.37 9.08 -3.12
N VAL A 185 0.91 9.94 -4.02
CA VAL A 185 0.93 9.72 -5.49
C VAL A 185 2.34 9.64 -6.08
N GLN A 186 3.34 10.37 -5.55
CA GLN A 186 4.73 10.25 -6.01
C GLN A 186 5.25 8.83 -5.76
N GLU A 187 4.93 8.26 -4.60
CA GLU A 187 5.36 6.91 -4.24
C GLU A 187 4.69 5.81 -5.08
N TYR A 188 3.59 6.09 -5.76
CA TYR A 188 3.05 5.15 -6.76
C TYR A 188 4.05 4.90 -7.88
N LEU A 189 4.74 5.95 -8.30
CA LEU A 189 5.81 5.84 -9.29
C LEU A 189 7.06 5.24 -8.64
N ASP A 190 7.52 5.84 -7.53
CA ASP A 190 8.81 5.49 -6.95
C ASP A 190 8.84 4.05 -6.40
N LEU A 191 7.84 3.66 -5.60
CA LEU A 191 7.75 2.29 -5.06
C LEU A 191 7.27 1.29 -6.11
N GLY A 192 6.50 1.70 -7.11
CA GLY A 192 6.13 0.84 -8.24
C GLY A 192 7.36 0.36 -9.03
N LEU A 193 8.32 1.25 -9.27
CA LEU A 193 9.61 0.89 -9.88
C LEU A 193 10.44 -0.02 -8.97
N HIS A 194 10.46 0.27 -7.67
CA HIS A 194 11.12 -0.63 -6.71
C HIS A 194 10.46 -2.01 -6.66
N ALA A 195 9.14 -2.12 -6.83
CA ALA A 195 8.43 -3.39 -6.82
C ALA A 195 8.87 -4.30 -7.97
N TRP A 196 8.93 -3.80 -9.21
CA TRP A 196 9.41 -4.62 -10.33
C TRP A 196 10.88 -5.02 -10.18
N ALA A 197 11.74 -4.11 -9.73
CA ALA A 197 13.15 -4.45 -9.53
C ALA A 197 13.37 -5.42 -8.34
N MET A 198 12.63 -5.25 -7.24
CA MET A 198 12.62 -6.22 -6.13
C MET A 198 12.14 -7.58 -6.63
N SER A 199 11.05 -7.58 -7.40
CA SER A 199 10.46 -8.80 -7.97
C SER A 199 11.45 -9.55 -8.86
N ARG A 200 12.17 -8.83 -9.74
CA ARG A 200 13.24 -9.41 -10.58
C ARG A 200 14.37 -10.00 -9.74
N PHE A 201 14.78 -9.31 -8.67
CA PHE A 201 15.90 -9.70 -7.81
C PHE A 201 15.58 -10.90 -6.90
N SER A 202 14.44 -10.86 -6.21
CA SER A 202 14.06 -11.90 -5.23
C SER A 202 13.33 -13.08 -5.87
N GLY A 203 12.85 -12.94 -7.10
CA GLY A 203 11.95 -13.90 -7.73
C GLY A 203 10.55 -13.90 -7.13
N CYS A 204 10.25 -13.07 -6.12
CA CYS A 204 8.90 -12.91 -5.59
C CYS A 204 8.04 -12.06 -6.53
N VAL A 205 6.73 -12.24 -6.48
CA VAL A 205 5.82 -11.15 -6.86
C VAL A 205 5.75 -10.14 -5.72
N VAL A 206 5.43 -8.87 -6.01
CA VAL A 206 5.41 -7.81 -5.00
C VAL A 206 4.02 -7.20 -4.89
N GLY A 207 3.46 -7.26 -3.69
CA GLY A 207 2.19 -6.62 -3.32
C GLY A 207 2.34 -5.11 -3.22
N PHE A 208 1.27 -4.40 -3.56
CA PHE A 208 1.25 -2.95 -3.57
C PHE A 208 -0.09 -2.44 -3.08
N LYS A 209 -0.12 -1.87 -1.87
CA LYS A 209 -1.35 -1.43 -1.24
C LYS A 209 -1.75 -0.04 -1.72
N ALA A 210 -2.85 0.04 -2.45
CA ALA A 210 -3.40 1.26 -3.00
C ALA A 210 -4.69 1.63 -2.25
N LEU A 211 -4.60 2.56 -1.29
CA LEU A 211 -5.76 3.03 -0.53
C LEU A 211 -6.63 3.98 -1.34
N ALA A 212 -7.93 3.95 -1.10
CA ALA A 212 -8.89 4.91 -1.65
C ALA A 212 -8.40 6.36 -1.55
N ASP A 213 -7.93 6.81 -0.38
CA ASP A 213 -7.41 8.18 -0.18
C ASP A 213 -6.25 8.55 -1.12
N THR A 214 -5.39 7.59 -1.43
CA THR A 214 -4.20 7.80 -2.28
C THR A 214 -4.51 7.60 -3.77
N VAL A 215 -5.45 6.71 -4.10
CA VAL A 215 -5.87 6.44 -5.48
C VAL A 215 -6.72 7.59 -6.03
N GLU A 216 -7.64 8.09 -5.21
CA GLU A 216 -8.65 9.09 -5.58
C GLU A 216 -8.16 10.54 -5.38
N SER A 217 -7.02 10.74 -4.70
CA SER A 217 -6.35 12.04 -4.62
C SER A 217 -5.52 12.34 -5.87
N SER A 218 -5.12 13.60 -6.01
CA SER A 218 -4.25 14.09 -7.07
C SER A 218 -3.16 14.96 -6.49
N ALA A 219 -1.97 14.93 -7.10
CA ALA A 219 -0.82 15.69 -6.65
C ALA A 219 0.05 16.13 -7.83
N SER A 220 0.85 17.17 -7.58
CA SER A 220 2.00 17.49 -8.44
C SER A 220 3.16 16.58 -8.06
N VAL A 221 3.69 15.83 -9.03
CA VAL A 221 4.77 14.86 -8.85
C VAL A 221 5.90 15.15 -9.83
N ASP A 222 7.10 14.70 -9.49
CA ASP A 222 8.30 14.77 -10.33
C ASP A 222 8.15 13.84 -11.55
N ALA A 223 8.34 14.40 -12.74
CA ALA A 223 8.18 13.68 -13.99
C ALA A 223 9.40 12.85 -14.39
N ASP A 224 10.56 13.02 -13.76
CA ASP A 224 11.80 12.34 -14.13
C ASP A 224 11.70 10.80 -14.02
N PRO A 225 11.75 10.05 -15.14
CA PRO A 225 11.70 8.59 -15.12
C PRO A 225 12.91 7.95 -14.42
N PHE A 226 14.00 8.70 -14.21
CA PHE A 226 15.25 8.25 -13.60
C PHE A 226 15.45 8.71 -12.15
N ARG A 227 14.48 9.42 -11.56
CA ARG A 227 14.49 9.90 -10.17
C ARG A 227 14.94 8.83 -9.16
N VAL A 228 14.37 7.63 -9.30
CA VAL A 228 14.69 6.49 -8.45
C VAL A 228 15.99 5.83 -8.90
N HIS A 229 16.96 5.76 -8.00
CA HIS A 229 18.24 5.08 -8.20
C HIS A 229 18.21 3.71 -7.51
N ILE A 230 17.93 2.67 -8.29
CA ILE A 230 17.78 1.31 -7.78
C ILE A 230 19.16 0.70 -7.51
N LYS A 231 19.35 0.18 -6.30
CA LYS A 231 20.55 -0.53 -5.87
C LYS A 231 20.25 -2.01 -5.71
N LEU A 232 20.92 -2.86 -6.48
CA LEU A 232 20.84 -4.31 -6.29
C LEU A 232 21.81 -4.73 -5.16
N PRO A 233 21.37 -5.55 -4.19
CA PRO A 233 22.26 -6.08 -3.17
C PRO A 233 23.42 -6.87 -3.78
N THR A 234 24.63 -6.63 -3.27
CA THR A 234 25.86 -7.33 -3.72
C THR A 234 26.36 -8.35 -2.70
N ASP A 235 25.81 -8.33 -1.49
CA ASP A 235 26.19 -9.18 -0.36
C ASP A 235 25.22 -10.34 -0.11
N PHE A 236 24.15 -10.46 -0.92
CA PHE A 236 23.21 -11.57 -0.85
C PHE A 236 23.73 -12.78 -1.65
N VAL A 237 23.86 -13.93 -0.98
CA VAL A 237 24.33 -15.18 -1.62
C VAL A 237 23.16 -15.85 -2.34
N MET A 238 23.20 -15.86 -3.67
CA MET A 238 22.18 -16.53 -4.50
C MET A 238 22.30 -18.05 -4.40
N PRO A 239 21.17 -18.80 -4.37
CA PRO A 239 21.20 -20.25 -4.44
C PRO A 239 21.61 -20.73 -5.84
N PRO A 240 22.05 -22.00 -5.97
CA PRO A 240 22.27 -22.61 -7.28
C PRO A 240 21.03 -22.49 -8.18
N GLY A 241 21.22 -22.03 -9.41
CA GLY A 241 20.13 -21.81 -10.38
C GLY A 241 19.31 -20.54 -10.15
N GLY A 242 19.61 -19.74 -9.12
CA GLY A 242 18.94 -18.47 -8.84
C GLY A 242 17.50 -18.62 -8.31
N LEU A 243 16.77 -17.50 -8.25
CA LEU A 243 15.45 -17.40 -7.62
C LEU A 243 14.29 -17.28 -8.62
N ASN A 244 14.60 -16.98 -9.88
CA ASN A 244 13.61 -16.75 -10.93
C ASN A 244 12.98 -18.07 -11.44
N ALA A 245 11.84 -17.93 -12.10
CA ALA A 245 11.09 -19.04 -12.69
C ALA A 245 11.96 -19.87 -13.64
N ARG A 246 11.76 -21.19 -13.62
CA ARG A 246 12.47 -22.15 -14.48
C ARG A 246 11.67 -23.43 -14.67
N LEU A 247 11.94 -24.13 -15.77
CA LEU A 247 11.45 -25.48 -15.96
C LEU A 247 12.22 -26.48 -15.10
N THR A 248 11.55 -27.57 -14.78
CA THR A 248 12.07 -28.69 -14.00
C THR A 248 11.58 -29.99 -14.61
N THR A 249 12.42 -31.02 -14.59
CA THR A 249 12.05 -32.39 -14.97
C THR A 249 11.73 -33.24 -13.75
N GLU A 250 11.76 -32.64 -12.55
CA GLU A 250 11.44 -33.31 -11.31
C GLU A 250 9.96 -33.66 -11.23
N THR A 251 9.64 -34.70 -10.46
CA THR A 251 8.23 -35.03 -10.18
C THR A 251 7.57 -33.96 -9.32
N LEU A 252 6.24 -33.82 -9.44
CA LEU A 252 5.47 -32.76 -8.78
C LEU A 252 5.79 -32.59 -7.29
N GLY A 253 5.85 -33.69 -6.53
CA GLY A 253 6.11 -33.65 -5.10
C GLY A 253 7.55 -33.24 -4.73
N ILE A 254 8.52 -33.52 -5.59
CA ILE A 254 9.91 -33.08 -5.39
C ILE A 254 10.04 -31.59 -5.71
N GLU A 255 9.46 -31.16 -6.84
CA GLU A 255 9.50 -29.76 -7.24
C GLU A 255 8.80 -28.86 -6.22
N ALA A 256 7.62 -29.23 -5.73
CA ALA A 256 6.89 -28.46 -4.74
C ALA A 256 7.72 -28.21 -3.47
N LYS A 257 8.43 -29.22 -2.97
CA LYS A 257 9.33 -29.10 -1.80
C LYS A 257 10.55 -28.24 -2.09
N LYS A 258 11.10 -28.30 -3.30
CA LYS A 258 12.21 -27.42 -3.71
C LYS A 258 11.76 -25.95 -3.78
N GLN A 259 10.57 -25.69 -4.31
CA GLN A 259 10.02 -24.33 -4.36
C GLN A 259 9.65 -23.79 -2.97
N GLU A 260 9.17 -24.66 -2.07
CA GLU A 260 9.01 -24.31 -0.66
C GLU A 260 10.36 -23.93 -0.03
N ALA A 261 11.39 -24.78 -0.18
CA ALA A 261 12.73 -24.49 0.35
C ALA A 261 13.30 -23.17 -0.21
N LEU A 262 13.18 -22.93 -1.52
CA LEU A 262 13.60 -21.64 -2.11
C LEU A 262 12.87 -20.44 -1.50
N MET A 263 11.56 -20.58 -1.26
CA MET A 263 10.76 -19.53 -0.66
C MET A 263 11.18 -19.26 0.79
N GLN A 264 11.30 -20.31 1.61
CA GLN A 264 11.62 -20.23 3.03
C GLN A 264 13.08 -19.85 3.30
N ASP A 265 14.02 -20.31 2.47
CA ASP A 265 15.45 -20.17 2.74
C ASP A 265 16.09 -18.97 2.01
N TYR A 266 15.48 -18.49 0.91
CA TYR A 266 16.10 -17.46 0.07
C TYR A 266 15.20 -16.31 -0.37
N LYS A 267 14.03 -16.57 -0.98
CA LYS A 267 13.26 -15.51 -1.69
C LYS A 267 12.85 -14.35 -0.77
N ILE A 268 12.30 -14.65 0.40
CA ILE A 268 11.90 -13.63 1.39
C ILE A 268 13.12 -12.84 1.90
N TYR A 269 14.24 -13.49 2.14
CA TYR A 269 15.47 -12.82 2.59
C TYR A 269 16.12 -11.99 1.47
N ALA A 270 15.97 -12.39 0.21
CA ALA A 270 16.38 -11.58 -0.93
C ALA A 270 15.56 -10.29 -1.01
N ALA A 271 14.25 -10.34 -0.75
CA ALA A 271 13.40 -9.16 -0.67
C ALA A 271 13.81 -8.23 0.49
N LEU A 272 14.13 -8.79 1.66
CA LEU A 272 14.68 -8.03 2.80
C LEU A 272 16.02 -7.37 2.47
N ALA A 273 16.95 -8.10 1.84
CA ALA A 273 18.24 -7.56 1.41
C ALA A 273 18.07 -6.42 0.40
N TYR A 274 17.13 -6.56 -0.54
CA TYR A 274 16.77 -5.51 -1.49
C TYR A 274 16.22 -4.27 -0.77
N ALA A 275 15.29 -4.45 0.16
CA ALA A 275 14.69 -3.36 0.90
C ALA A 275 15.72 -2.58 1.72
N ARG A 276 16.69 -3.28 2.34
CA ARG A 276 17.83 -2.68 3.04
C ARG A 276 18.73 -1.88 2.10
N ALA A 277 19.13 -2.46 0.97
CA ALA A 277 20.01 -1.79 0.00
C ALA A 277 19.40 -0.49 -0.57
N ASN A 278 18.07 -0.41 -0.64
CA ASN A 278 17.33 0.75 -1.14
C ASN A 278 16.73 1.62 -0.03
N GLN A 279 16.99 1.31 1.25
CA GLN A 279 16.46 2.06 2.40
C GLN A 279 14.94 2.27 2.33
N LEU A 280 14.18 1.26 1.89
CA LEU A 280 12.72 1.37 1.78
C LEU A 280 12.07 1.66 3.14
N ASN A 281 12.69 1.20 4.22
CA ASN A 281 12.34 1.60 5.58
C ASN A 281 13.52 2.39 6.16
N HIS A 282 13.29 3.61 6.66
CA HIS A 282 14.35 4.49 7.12
C HIS A 282 13.86 5.55 8.12
N THR A 283 14.79 6.07 8.92
CA THR A 283 14.56 7.20 9.83
C THR A 283 14.45 8.48 9.02
N THR A 284 13.38 9.25 9.21
CA THR A 284 13.13 10.51 8.50
C THR A 284 13.33 11.73 9.39
N ILE A 285 13.13 11.59 10.70
CA ILE A 285 13.42 12.60 11.72
C ILE A 285 14.23 11.90 12.81
N ASP A 286 15.33 12.49 13.26
CA ASP A 286 16.19 11.92 14.28
C ASP A 286 16.51 12.93 15.40
N SER A 287 16.90 12.39 16.55
CA SER A 287 17.37 13.14 17.70
C SER A 287 18.63 12.48 18.27
N PRO A 288 19.69 13.25 18.62
CA PRO A 288 20.86 12.69 19.29
C PRO A 288 20.53 12.14 20.69
N ASN A 289 19.40 12.55 21.28
CA ASN A 289 18.93 12.10 22.59
C ASN A 289 17.54 11.47 22.47
N ALA A 290 17.30 10.70 21.40
CA ALA A 290 15.99 10.10 21.13
C ALA A 290 15.54 9.19 22.28
N ARG A 291 14.31 9.40 22.76
CA ARG A 291 13.64 8.61 23.81
C ARG A 291 12.31 8.04 23.33
N LEU A 292 11.60 8.75 22.45
CA LEU A 292 10.38 8.27 21.79
C LEU A 292 10.65 8.01 20.31
N GLY A 293 10.49 6.76 19.90
CA GLY A 293 10.37 6.42 18.49
C GLY A 293 8.92 6.45 18.05
N ILE A 294 8.64 7.00 16.87
CA ILE A 294 7.36 6.87 16.18
C ILE A 294 7.62 6.10 14.89
N ILE A 295 6.95 4.96 14.72
CA ILE A 295 7.00 4.15 13.51
C ILE A 295 5.66 4.28 12.80
N ALA A 296 5.69 4.56 11.49
CA ALA A 296 4.47 4.61 10.69
C ALA A 296 4.66 4.05 9.27
N SER A 297 3.62 3.42 8.75
CA SER A 297 3.62 2.78 7.42
C SER A 297 2.60 3.40 6.47
N GLY A 298 2.96 3.57 5.20
CA GLY A 298 2.06 4.08 4.16
C GLY A 298 1.42 5.43 4.54
N LYS A 299 0.11 5.58 4.29
CA LYS A 299 -0.63 6.82 4.60
C LYS A 299 -0.44 7.29 6.05
N SER A 300 -0.40 6.37 7.01
CA SER A 300 -0.20 6.70 8.43
C SER A 300 1.07 7.51 8.69
N TYR A 301 2.10 7.39 7.84
CA TYR A 301 3.28 8.24 7.93
C TYR A 301 2.97 9.72 7.72
N LEU A 302 2.10 10.06 6.76
CA LEU A 302 1.66 11.44 6.55
C LEU A 302 0.75 11.90 7.69
N ASP A 303 -0.12 11.03 8.22
CA ASP A 303 -0.95 11.36 9.38
C ASP A 303 -0.09 11.70 10.61
N VAL A 304 1.06 11.06 10.79
CA VAL A 304 2.04 11.40 11.83
C VAL A 304 2.65 12.77 11.60
N LEU A 305 3.09 13.07 10.38
CA LEU A 305 3.68 14.37 10.07
C LEU A 305 2.67 15.51 10.26
N ASP A 306 1.45 15.34 9.76
CA ASP A 306 0.37 16.32 9.93
C ASP A 306 0.00 16.48 11.41
N ALA A 307 -0.05 15.37 12.17
CA ALA A 307 -0.31 15.43 13.61
C ALA A 307 0.80 16.16 14.38
N MET A 308 2.07 15.94 14.01
CA MET A 308 3.19 16.68 14.59
C MET A 308 3.10 18.17 14.27
N GLU A 309 2.77 18.53 13.02
CA GLU A 309 2.59 19.93 12.62
C GLU A 309 1.43 20.61 13.37
N GLU A 310 0.28 19.95 13.49
CA GLU A 310 -0.88 20.46 14.24
C GLU A 310 -0.57 20.65 15.75
N LEU A 311 0.32 19.82 16.32
CA LEU A 311 0.85 19.99 17.68
C LEU A 311 1.95 21.07 17.78
N GLY A 312 2.38 21.65 16.66
CA GLY A 312 3.46 22.63 16.60
C GLY A 312 4.85 22.02 16.78
N ILE A 313 5.02 20.75 16.45
CA ILE A 313 6.28 20.00 16.55
C ILE A 313 6.92 19.93 15.16
N ASN A 314 7.86 20.84 14.92
CA ASN A 314 8.75 20.76 13.75
C ASN A 314 9.97 19.86 14.04
N GLU A 315 10.81 19.61 13.04
CA GLU A 315 12.00 18.77 13.17
C GLU A 315 12.95 19.23 14.29
N GLN A 316 13.13 20.56 14.43
CA GLN A 316 13.97 21.11 15.49
C GLN A 316 13.43 20.78 16.89
N LEU A 317 12.14 21.04 17.12
CA LEU A 317 11.52 20.71 18.40
C LEU A 317 11.52 19.20 18.64
N ALA A 318 11.25 18.39 17.60
CA ALA A 318 11.30 16.94 17.68
C ALA A 318 12.69 16.46 18.16
N ALA A 319 13.76 17.03 17.62
CA ALA A 319 15.12 16.75 18.05
C ALA A 319 15.36 17.17 19.51
N GLU A 320 14.92 18.36 19.91
CA GLU A 320 15.06 18.89 21.28
C GLU A 320 14.34 18.04 22.34
N ILE A 321 13.13 17.53 22.02
CA ILE A 321 12.33 16.72 22.95
C ILE A 321 12.58 15.21 22.82
N GLY A 322 13.54 14.78 22.00
CA GLY A 322 13.95 13.39 21.90
C GLY A 322 12.99 12.50 21.11
N ILE A 323 12.42 13.00 20.01
CA ILE A 323 11.58 12.20 19.08
C ILE A 323 12.40 11.76 17.88
N ARG A 324 12.23 10.49 17.50
CA ARG A 324 12.71 9.89 16.25
C ARG A 324 11.53 9.35 15.47
N VAL A 325 11.49 9.56 14.16
CA VAL A 325 10.42 9.07 13.27
C VAL A 325 11.00 8.12 12.23
N PHE A 326 10.38 6.95 12.06
CA PHE A 326 10.79 5.93 11.10
C PHE A 326 9.64 5.56 10.19
N LYS A 327 9.91 5.73 8.90
CA LYS A 327 8.98 5.43 7.83
C LYS A 327 9.16 4.00 7.37
N ILE A 328 8.03 3.32 7.18
CA ILE A 328 7.97 1.98 6.62
C ILE A 328 7.26 2.01 5.27
N SER A 329 7.99 1.85 4.19
CA SER A 329 7.41 1.63 2.85
C SER A 329 7.26 0.15 2.50
N MET A 330 7.92 -0.77 3.22
CA MET A 330 7.71 -2.22 3.12
C MET A 330 7.31 -2.79 4.48
N PRO A 331 6.00 -2.87 4.80
CA PRO A 331 5.51 -3.36 6.10
C PRO A 331 5.69 -4.86 6.31
N TRP A 332 5.72 -5.64 5.23
CA TRP A 332 5.95 -7.08 5.31
C TRP A 332 6.82 -7.56 4.14
N PRO A 333 7.84 -8.40 4.39
CA PRO A 333 8.42 -8.71 5.71
C PRO A 333 9.13 -7.48 6.29
N LEU A 334 9.02 -7.26 7.60
CA LEU A 334 9.72 -6.15 8.27
C LEU A 334 11.20 -6.51 8.46
N GLY A 335 12.12 -5.66 7.99
CA GLY A 335 13.56 -5.91 8.12
C GLY A 335 14.12 -5.67 9.53
N PRO A 336 14.83 -6.64 10.13
CA PRO A 336 15.28 -6.53 11.52
C PRO A 336 16.42 -5.53 11.72
N ASP A 337 17.30 -5.33 10.74
CA ASP A 337 18.48 -4.46 10.89
C ASP A 337 18.07 -3.00 11.13
N GLY A 338 17.22 -2.44 10.25
CA GLY A 338 16.76 -1.05 10.36
C GLY A 338 15.88 -0.82 11.60
N VAL A 339 15.05 -1.80 11.96
CA VAL A 339 14.25 -1.74 13.19
C VAL A 339 15.12 -1.73 14.43
N ARG A 340 16.14 -2.59 14.49
CA ARG A 340 17.08 -2.66 15.61
C ARG A 340 17.91 -1.39 15.72
N GLU A 341 18.40 -0.86 14.60
CA GLU A 341 19.10 0.43 14.55
C GLU A 341 18.21 1.55 15.10
N PHE A 342 16.97 1.65 14.60
CA PHE A 342 16.00 2.63 15.07
C PHE A 342 15.70 2.52 16.57
N ALA A 343 15.62 1.30 17.11
CA ALA A 343 15.28 1.02 18.50
C ALA A 343 16.37 1.41 19.51
N GLN A 344 17.62 1.64 19.07
CA GLN A 344 18.73 1.95 19.97
C GLN A 344 18.51 3.27 20.71
N GLY A 345 18.62 3.21 22.04
CA GLY A 345 18.52 4.36 22.94
C GLY A 345 17.08 4.77 23.29
N LEU A 346 16.07 4.17 22.64
CA LEU A 346 14.67 4.53 22.87
C LEU A 346 14.14 3.95 24.19
N ASP A 347 13.29 4.72 24.86
CA ASP A 347 12.50 4.28 26.01
C ASP A 347 11.21 3.60 25.54
N GLU A 348 10.61 4.14 24.48
CA GLU A 348 9.31 3.74 23.95
C GLU A 348 9.28 3.88 22.43
N ILE A 349 8.61 2.95 21.76
CA ILE A 349 8.24 3.04 20.36
C ILE A 349 6.71 3.04 20.28
N LEU A 350 6.17 4.06 19.61
CA LEU A 350 4.78 4.15 19.22
C LEU A 350 4.62 3.73 17.76
N VAL A 351 3.88 2.66 17.50
CA VAL A 351 3.55 2.15 16.17
C VAL A 351 2.20 2.70 15.73
N ILE A 352 2.19 3.37 14.59
CA ILE A 352 1.01 3.99 13.97
C ILE A 352 0.82 3.33 12.60
N GLU A 353 -0.06 2.34 12.57
CA GLU A 353 -0.45 1.61 11.37
C GLU A 353 -1.97 1.50 11.31
N GLU A 354 -2.58 1.65 10.14
CA GLU A 354 -4.03 1.49 9.95
C GLU A 354 -4.47 0.03 10.09
N LYS A 355 -5.74 -0.18 10.45
CA LYS A 355 -6.38 -1.52 10.55
C LYS A 355 -5.69 -2.46 11.55
N ARG A 356 -5.55 -3.76 11.27
CA ARG A 356 -4.97 -4.73 12.21
C ARG A 356 -3.44 -4.69 12.14
N GLN A 357 -2.79 -5.09 13.22
CA GLN A 357 -1.34 -5.05 13.36
C GLN A 357 -0.62 -5.98 12.38
N ILE A 358 0.35 -5.42 11.67
CA ILE A 358 1.36 -6.12 10.85
C ILE A 358 2.75 -5.73 11.36
N VAL A 359 3.01 -4.42 11.50
CA VAL A 359 4.30 -3.89 11.94
C VAL A 359 4.49 -4.13 13.44
N GLU A 360 3.50 -3.82 14.27
CA GLU A 360 3.63 -3.90 15.73
C GLU A 360 4.01 -5.32 16.20
N TYR A 361 3.43 -6.35 15.59
CA TYR A 361 3.73 -7.75 15.93
C TYR A 361 5.14 -8.17 15.53
N GLN A 362 5.56 -7.85 14.30
CA GLN A 362 6.92 -8.17 13.83
C GLN A 362 7.97 -7.42 14.66
N LEU A 363 7.71 -6.15 14.98
CA LEU A 363 8.57 -5.34 15.83
C LEU A 363 8.77 -5.95 17.22
N LYS A 364 7.67 -6.37 17.87
CA LYS A 364 7.73 -7.03 19.18
C LYS A 364 8.53 -8.32 19.12
N GLU A 365 8.31 -9.15 18.09
CA GLU A 365 9.06 -10.40 17.88
C GLU A 365 10.57 -10.13 17.73
N GLN A 366 10.94 -9.19 16.85
CA GLN A 366 12.35 -8.89 16.53
C GLN A 366 13.14 -8.31 17.69
N LEU A 367 12.47 -7.63 18.64
CA LEU A 367 13.07 -7.00 19.81
C LEU A 367 13.05 -7.88 21.06
N TYR A 368 12.08 -8.80 21.21
CA TYR A 368 11.88 -9.56 22.44
C TYR A 368 13.12 -10.36 22.87
N ASN A 369 13.73 -11.09 21.93
CA ASN A 369 14.94 -11.88 22.16
C ASN A 369 16.23 -11.17 21.72
N TRP A 370 16.19 -9.88 21.40
CA TRP A 370 17.40 -9.14 21.03
C TRP A 370 18.34 -8.97 22.24
N ARG A 371 19.64 -8.73 22.02
CA ARG A 371 20.68 -8.79 23.08
C ARG A 371 20.34 -7.95 24.30
N GLU A 372 20.68 -8.43 25.49
CA GLU A 372 20.76 -7.57 26.69
C GLU A 372 22.20 -7.07 26.77
N GLY A 373 22.40 -5.76 26.70
CA GLY A 373 23.71 -5.14 26.87
C GLY A 373 23.61 -3.99 27.85
N GLU A 374 24.57 -3.90 28.78
CA GLU A 374 24.61 -2.87 29.82
C GLU A 374 24.78 -1.44 29.26
N GLU A 375 25.27 -1.32 28.02
CA GLU A 375 25.69 -0.04 27.45
C GLU A 375 24.63 0.67 26.60
N ASN A 376 23.55 -0.01 26.19
CA ASN A 376 22.49 0.62 25.38
C ASN A 376 21.11 -0.01 25.63
N ARG A 377 20.10 0.83 25.89
CA ARG A 377 18.70 0.39 25.94
C ARG A 377 18.27 -0.04 24.53
N VAL A 378 18.03 -1.34 24.39
CA VAL A 378 17.75 -2.00 23.10
C VAL A 378 16.38 -2.69 23.07
N ARG A 379 15.64 -2.66 24.19
CA ARG A 379 14.27 -3.19 24.29
C ARG A 379 13.32 -2.11 24.79
N PRO A 380 12.98 -1.10 23.96
CA PRO A 380 11.97 -0.11 24.32
C PRO A 380 10.61 -0.76 24.54
N ARG A 381 9.73 -0.07 25.28
CA ARG A 381 8.31 -0.46 25.33
C ARG A 381 7.71 -0.25 23.94
N VAL A 382 7.08 -1.28 23.37
CA VAL A 382 6.40 -1.17 22.08
C VAL A 382 4.90 -1.01 22.31
N ILE A 383 4.40 0.14 21.92
CA ILE A 383 3.00 0.56 22.01
C ILE A 383 2.46 0.72 20.59
N GLY A 384 1.19 0.38 20.37
CA GLY A 384 0.51 0.71 19.12
C GLY A 384 -0.99 0.75 19.32
N LYS A 385 -1.65 -0.37 19.05
CA LYS A 385 -3.12 -0.47 19.12
C LYS A 385 -3.71 -0.27 20.50
N PHE A 386 -3.03 -0.83 21.50
CA PHE A 386 -3.42 -0.75 22.88
C PHE A 386 -2.35 0.00 23.67
N ASP A 387 -2.73 0.48 24.85
CA ASP A 387 -1.79 1.08 25.79
C ASP A 387 -0.90 0.01 26.46
N GLU A 388 -0.48 0.25 27.70
CA GLU A 388 0.36 -0.70 28.46
C GLU A 388 -0.35 -2.04 28.73
N LYS A 389 -1.68 -2.09 28.65
CA LYS A 389 -2.44 -3.34 28.73
C LYS A 389 -2.57 -3.94 27.34
N GLY A 390 -1.98 -5.11 27.14
CA GLY A 390 -1.96 -5.78 25.84
C GLY A 390 -3.35 -6.18 25.29
N GLU A 391 -3.37 -6.59 24.03
CA GLU A 391 -4.58 -7.04 23.33
C GLU A 391 -5.24 -8.29 23.94
N TRP A 392 -4.44 -9.19 24.50
CA TRP A 392 -4.86 -10.53 24.93
C TRP A 392 -5.05 -10.68 26.44
N VAL A 393 -4.98 -9.58 27.22
CA VAL A 393 -5.20 -9.61 28.68
C VAL A 393 -6.68 -9.46 29.05
N ALA A 394 -7.07 -9.89 30.26
CA ALA A 394 -8.42 -9.75 30.79
C ALA A 394 -8.42 -8.93 32.10
N PRO A 395 -9.11 -7.77 32.17
CA PRO A 395 -9.80 -7.10 31.06
C PRO A 395 -8.81 -6.58 30.00
N ARG A 396 -9.23 -6.56 28.74
CA ARG A 396 -8.43 -6.06 27.62
C ARG A 396 -8.05 -4.59 27.84
N GLY A 397 -6.89 -4.18 27.32
CA GLY A 397 -6.54 -2.75 27.23
C GLY A 397 -7.56 -1.95 26.41
N GLU A 398 -7.59 -0.64 26.69
CA GLU A 398 -8.35 0.30 25.88
C GLU A 398 -7.64 0.58 24.56
N TRP A 399 -8.41 0.88 23.52
CA TRP A 399 -7.84 1.25 22.23
C TRP A 399 -7.13 2.60 22.33
N LEU A 400 -5.85 2.58 21.99
CA LEU A 400 -5.09 3.80 21.73
C LEU A 400 -5.26 4.22 20.27
N LEU A 401 -5.06 3.27 19.36
CA LEU A 401 -5.26 3.40 17.92
C LEU A 401 -6.11 2.22 17.48
N THR A 402 -7.36 2.44 17.09
CA THR A 402 -8.29 1.34 16.80
C THR A 402 -7.89 0.54 15.54
N SER A 403 -8.34 -0.71 15.44
CA SER A 403 -8.21 -1.49 14.20
C SER A 403 -9.40 -1.33 13.23
N LYS A 404 -10.35 -0.47 13.58
CA LYS A 404 -11.61 -0.24 12.85
C LYS A 404 -11.57 1.11 12.15
N ALA A 405 -12.11 1.17 10.93
CA ALA A 405 -12.12 2.38 10.10
C ALA A 405 -10.73 3.03 9.96
N ASP A 406 -10.73 4.27 9.49
CA ASP A 406 -9.54 5.11 9.29
C ASP A 406 -9.23 5.92 10.56
N PHE A 407 -8.00 6.41 10.65
CA PHE A 407 -7.64 7.40 11.68
C PHE A 407 -7.88 8.81 11.20
N SER A 408 -8.30 9.68 12.13
CA SER A 408 -8.16 11.11 11.93
C SER A 408 -6.79 11.59 12.43
N VAL A 409 -6.24 12.62 11.79
CA VAL A 409 -5.03 13.31 12.25
C VAL A 409 -5.16 13.76 13.71
N ALA A 410 -6.36 14.19 14.14
CA ALA A 410 -6.63 14.59 15.51
C ALA A 410 -6.48 13.43 16.52
N GLN A 411 -6.91 12.21 16.14
CA GLN A 411 -6.69 11.02 16.97
C GLN A 411 -5.21 10.71 17.11
N VAL A 412 -4.47 10.75 16.01
CA VAL A 412 -3.01 10.53 16.00
C VAL A 412 -2.30 11.58 16.86
N ALA A 413 -2.65 12.86 16.70
CA ALA A 413 -2.13 13.97 17.50
C ALA A 413 -2.39 13.79 19.01
N ARG A 414 -3.61 13.37 19.40
CA ARG A 414 -3.93 13.09 20.81
C ARG A 414 -3.04 11.99 21.39
N VAL A 415 -2.82 10.92 20.63
CA VAL A 415 -1.95 9.80 21.05
C VAL A 415 -0.51 10.27 21.19
N ILE A 416 0.04 10.97 20.19
CA ILE A 416 1.41 11.49 20.20
C ILE A 416 1.61 12.45 21.39
N ALA A 417 0.72 13.42 21.56
CA ALA A 417 0.78 14.37 22.69
C ALA A 417 0.74 13.67 24.05
N GLY A 418 -0.12 12.65 24.20
CA GLY A 418 -0.19 11.84 25.42
C GLY A 418 1.09 11.07 25.72
N ARG A 419 1.83 10.61 24.69
CA ARG A 419 3.14 9.98 24.86
C ARG A 419 4.23 10.99 25.21
N ILE A 420 4.26 12.13 24.52
CA ILE A 420 5.23 13.21 24.78
C ILE A 420 5.10 13.74 26.22
N ALA A 421 3.88 13.88 26.73
CA ALA A 421 3.63 14.36 28.09
C ALA A 421 4.26 13.49 29.20
N ARG A 422 4.64 12.23 28.89
CA ARG A 422 5.34 11.33 29.82
C ARG A 422 6.86 11.52 29.82
N LEU A 423 7.41 12.16 28.79
CA LEU A 423 8.85 12.29 28.56
C LEU A 423 9.34 13.71 28.76
N VAL A 424 8.56 14.70 28.33
CA VAL A 424 8.92 16.12 28.42
C VAL A 424 8.49 16.68 29.76
N THR A 425 9.46 17.05 30.60
CA THR A 425 9.24 17.70 31.89
C THR A 425 9.33 19.22 31.82
N ASP A 426 9.81 19.77 30.69
CA ASP A 426 9.83 21.22 30.46
C ASP A 426 8.40 21.77 30.38
N THR A 427 8.08 22.70 31.29
CA THR A 427 6.73 23.25 31.43
C THR A 427 6.34 24.07 30.21
N HIS A 428 7.26 24.83 29.63
CA HIS A 428 6.96 25.69 28.48
C HIS A 428 6.53 24.88 27.26
N THR A 429 7.31 23.86 26.91
CA THR A 429 7.03 22.96 25.78
C THR A 429 5.77 22.13 26.03
N SER A 430 5.62 21.59 27.25
CA SER A 430 4.40 20.87 27.63
C SER A 430 3.15 21.74 27.49
N ASP A 431 3.18 22.99 27.94
CA ASP A 431 2.01 23.87 27.89
C ASP A 431 1.66 24.28 26.46
N ARG A 432 2.67 24.50 25.61
CA ARG A 432 2.46 24.76 24.18
C ARG A 432 1.75 23.59 23.49
N ILE A 433 2.21 22.35 23.71
CA ILE A 433 1.61 21.15 23.12
C ILE A 433 0.18 20.95 23.66
N LYS A 434 -0.04 21.13 24.96
CA LYS A 434 -1.38 21.05 25.58
C LYS A 434 -2.34 22.09 25.01
N ALA A 435 -1.89 23.33 24.80
CA ALA A 435 -2.71 24.38 24.22
C ALA A 435 -3.12 24.06 22.77
N ARG A 436 -2.19 23.53 21.96
CA ARG A 436 -2.48 23.06 20.60
C ARG A 436 -3.46 21.89 20.60
N LEU A 437 -3.25 20.90 21.46
CA LEU A 437 -4.19 19.77 21.60
C LEU A 437 -5.59 20.23 22.01
N ALA A 438 -5.70 21.13 22.99
CA ALA A 438 -6.99 21.67 23.43
C ALA A 438 -7.73 22.40 22.30
N PHE A 439 -7.01 23.10 21.42
CA PHE A 439 -7.59 23.73 20.22
C PHE A 439 -8.14 22.67 19.24
N LEU A 440 -7.38 21.60 18.98
CA LEU A 440 -7.82 20.49 18.13
C LEU A 440 -9.07 19.80 18.69
N GLU A 441 -9.09 19.54 20.00
CA GLU A 441 -10.23 18.91 20.67
C GLU A 441 -11.48 19.81 20.65
N ALA A 442 -11.31 21.11 20.79
CA ALA A 442 -12.41 22.06 20.63
C ALA A 442 -13.00 22.04 19.21
N LYS A 443 -12.16 21.99 18.18
CA LYS A 443 -12.59 21.88 16.77
C LYS A 443 -13.33 20.56 16.52
N ASP A 444 -12.81 19.45 17.01
CA ASP A 444 -13.42 18.12 16.88
C ASP A 444 -14.79 18.05 17.59
N ALA A 445 -14.90 18.67 18.78
CA ALA A 445 -16.16 18.77 19.50
C ALA A 445 -17.21 19.62 18.75
N VAL A 446 -16.79 20.68 18.03
CA VAL A 446 -17.70 21.45 17.17
C VAL A 446 -18.16 20.61 15.98
N LEU A 447 -17.25 19.89 15.31
CA LEU A 447 -17.59 19.01 14.18
C LEU A 447 -18.56 17.89 14.60
N THR A 448 -18.32 17.28 15.76
CA THR A 448 -19.20 16.25 16.33
C THR A 448 -20.56 16.80 16.73
N LYS A 449 -20.64 18.06 17.18
CA LYS A 449 -21.91 18.73 17.50
C LYS A 449 -22.65 19.26 16.27
N ALA A 450 -21.95 19.47 15.15
CA ALA A 450 -22.53 19.90 13.88
C ALA A 450 -23.26 18.74 13.18
N ILE A 451 -24.26 18.15 13.85
CA ILE A 451 -25.13 17.12 13.29
C ILE A 451 -26.52 17.74 13.11
N ASN A 452 -26.72 18.31 11.92
CA ASN A 452 -28.04 18.51 11.29
C ASN A 452 -27.95 18.38 9.76
N THR A 453 -26.89 17.76 9.25
CA THR A 453 -26.85 17.37 7.83
C THR A 453 -27.59 16.05 7.70
N PRO A 454 -28.72 15.99 6.97
CA PRO A 454 -29.38 14.73 6.70
C PRO A 454 -28.36 13.76 6.08
N PRO A 455 -28.29 12.50 6.52
CA PRO A 455 -27.42 11.53 5.88
C PRO A 455 -27.78 11.47 4.39
N ARG A 456 -26.78 11.59 3.52
CA ARG A 456 -26.97 11.36 2.08
C ARG A 456 -26.91 9.85 1.86
N PRO A 457 -28.06 9.14 1.75
CA PRO A 457 -28.02 7.70 1.57
C PRO A 457 -27.26 7.36 0.29
N ALA A 458 -26.48 6.29 0.33
CA ALA A 458 -25.84 5.78 -0.87
C ALA A 458 -26.94 5.39 -1.87
N PHE A 459 -26.87 5.97 -3.07
CA PHE A 459 -27.82 5.70 -4.15
C PHE A 459 -27.07 5.55 -5.47
N TYR A 460 -27.71 4.95 -6.48
CA TYR A 460 -27.11 4.84 -7.80
C TYR A 460 -26.86 6.21 -8.43
N CYS A 461 -25.74 6.31 -9.16
CA CYS A 461 -25.43 7.49 -9.95
C CYS A 461 -26.57 7.76 -10.95
N SER A 462 -26.83 9.04 -11.25
CA SER A 462 -27.80 9.43 -12.27
C SER A 462 -27.41 8.81 -13.63
N GLY A 463 -28.35 8.11 -14.27
CA GLY A 463 -28.12 7.41 -15.53
C GLY A 463 -27.36 6.07 -15.40
N CYS A 464 -27.10 5.59 -14.18
CA CYS A 464 -26.45 4.30 -13.98
C CYS A 464 -27.36 3.16 -14.50
N PRO A 465 -26.83 2.21 -15.30
CA PRO A 465 -27.62 1.06 -15.78
C PRO A 465 -28.10 0.15 -14.65
N HIS A 466 -27.50 0.22 -13.46
CA HIS A 466 -27.97 -0.52 -12.29
C HIS A 466 -29.39 -0.13 -11.83
N ASN A 467 -29.89 1.06 -12.20
CA ASN A 467 -31.27 1.45 -11.89
C ASN A 467 -32.32 0.52 -12.53
N THR A 468 -31.99 -0.15 -13.64
CA THR A 468 -32.89 -1.12 -14.28
C THR A 468 -32.44 -2.56 -14.07
N SER A 469 -31.14 -2.82 -13.93
CA SER A 469 -30.63 -4.19 -13.81
C SER A 469 -30.95 -4.88 -12.49
N THR A 470 -31.43 -4.15 -11.47
CA THR A 470 -31.82 -4.72 -10.17
C THR A 470 -33.32 -4.94 -10.02
N THR A 471 -34.12 -4.66 -11.05
CA THR A 471 -35.53 -5.03 -11.10
C THR A 471 -35.66 -6.52 -11.39
N VAL A 472 -36.51 -7.22 -10.64
CA VAL A 472 -36.75 -8.66 -10.81
C VAL A 472 -38.20 -8.94 -11.27
N PRO A 473 -38.47 -10.10 -11.89
CA PRO A 473 -39.84 -10.51 -12.20
C PRO A 473 -40.73 -10.57 -10.97
N GLU A 474 -42.04 -10.38 -11.15
CA GLU A 474 -43.02 -10.46 -10.06
C GLU A 474 -42.93 -11.81 -9.33
N GLY A 475 -42.97 -11.76 -7.98
CA GLY A 475 -42.82 -12.93 -7.12
C GLY A 475 -41.39 -13.48 -6.99
N SER A 476 -40.41 -12.90 -7.69
CA SER A 476 -38.99 -13.28 -7.58
C SER A 476 -38.25 -12.42 -6.57
N LEU A 477 -37.08 -12.90 -6.14
CA LEU A 477 -36.13 -12.13 -5.35
C LEU A 477 -34.72 -12.26 -5.93
N ALA A 478 -33.92 -11.20 -5.83
CA ALA A 478 -32.51 -11.19 -6.18
C ALA A 478 -31.63 -11.26 -4.93
N LEU A 479 -30.45 -11.86 -5.10
CA LEU A 479 -29.37 -11.83 -4.11
C LEU A 479 -28.27 -10.92 -4.63
N ALA A 480 -27.75 -10.05 -3.77
CA ALA A 480 -26.83 -9.01 -4.20
C ALA A 480 -25.36 -9.45 -4.16
N GLY A 481 -24.60 -9.16 -5.22
CA GLY A 481 -23.15 -9.20 -5.20
C GLY A 481 -22.54 -7.94 -4.56
N ILE A 482 -21.20 -7.90 -4.50
CA ILE A 482 -20.45 -6.73 -4.03
C ILE A 482 -20.58 -5.53 -4.97
N GLY A 483 -20.30 -4.31 -4.46
CA GLY A 483 -20.30 -3.07 -5.23
C GLY A 483 -21.70 -2.46 -5.29
N CYS A 484 -22.07 -1.83 -6.41
CA CYS A 484 -23.39 -1.19 -6.53
C CYS A 484 -24.54 -2.19 -6.28
N HIS A 485 -24.40 -3.45 -6.67
CA HIS A 485 -25.44 -4.46 -6.43
C HIS A 485 -25.84 -4.60 -4.95
N VAL A 486 -24.91 -4.47 -4.00
CA VAL A 486 -25.26 -4.55 -2.56
C VAL A 486 -26.16 -3.40 -2.12
N MET A 487 -26.01 -2.23 -2.75
CA MET A 487 -26.84 -1.07 -2.45
C MET A 487 -28.31 -1.32 -2.79
N ALA A 488 -28.60 -2.20 -3.76
CA ALA A 488 -29.96 -2.61 -4.10
C ALA A 488 -30.72 -3.17 -2.89
N THR A 489 -30.03 -3.83 -1.94
CA THR A 489 -30.66 -4.40 -0.74
C THR A 489 -31.18 -3.32 0.22
N ALA A 490 -30.61 -2.12 0.17
CA ALA A 490 -31.08 -0.96 0.93
C ALA A 490 -32.03 -0.06 0.11
N ILE A 491 -31.81 0.05 -1.20
CA ILE A 491 -32.60 0.89 -2.10
C ILE A 491 -33.96 0.24 -2.44
N TYR A 492 -33.96 -1.07 -2.70
CA TYR A 492 -35.12 -1.87 -3.12
C TYR A 492 -35.25 -3.16 -2.26
N PRO A 493 -35.40 -3.01 -0.93
CA PRO A 493 -35.35 -4.12 0.04
C PRO A 493 -36.47 -5.15 -0.14
N GLU A 494 -37.57 -4.79 -0.82
CA GLU A 494 -38.71 -5.65 -1.06
C GLU A 494 -38.35 -6.87 -1.90
N HIS A 495 -37.47 -6.71 -2.89
CA HIS A 495 -37.09 -7.77 -3.83
C HIS A 495 -35.59 -8.05 -3.95
N ASN A 496 -34.72 -7.24 -3.35
CA ASN A 496 -33.30 -7.53 -3.21
C ASN A 496 -32.99 -7.97 -1.77
N LYS A 497 -32.59 -9.24 -1.60
CA LYS A 497 -32.30 -9.87 -0.30
C LYS A 497 -30.79 -10.05 -0.13
N THR A 498 -30.40 -10.92 0.81
CA THR A 498 -29.04 -11.20 1.29
C THR A 498 -27.92 -11.04 0.25
N THR A 499 -26.72 -10.71 0.72
CA THR A 499 -25.54 -10.53 -0.14
C THR A 499 -24.54 -11.68 -0.02
N THR A 500 -23.64 -11.79 -1.01
CA THR A 500 -22.51 -12.73 -1.02
C THR A 500 -21.21 -12.07 -1.48
N HIS A 501 -20.11 -12.81 -1.35
CA HIS A 501 -18.78 -12.40 -1.81
C HIS A 501 -18.68 -12.42 -3.34
N MET A 502 -17.67 -11.73 -3.87
CA MET A 502 -17.46 -11.60 -5.32
C MET A 502 -17.22 -12.96 -6.01
N GLY A 503 -17.95 -13.19 -7.09
CA GLY A 503 -17.89 -14.41 -7.89
C GLY A 503 -18.59 -15.61 -7.26
N GLY A 504 -19.33 -15.40 -6.16
CA GLY A 504 -20.22 -16.37 -5.54
C GLY A 504 -21.71 -16.04 -5.77
N GLU A 505 -22.03 -15.06 -6.60
CA GLU A 505 -23.40 -14.61 -6.86
C GLU A 505 -24.28 -15.76 -7.34
N GLY A 506 -25.47 -15.89 -6.75
CA GLY A 506 -26.44 -16.94 -7.07
C GLY A 506 -26.16 -18.33 -6.48
N VAL A 507 -24.91 -18.66 -6.14
CA VAL A 507 -24.54 -19.97 -5.57
C VAL A 507 -25.19 -20.25 -4.20
N PRO A 508 -25.39 -19.27 -3.29
CA PRO A 508 -26.08 -19.52 -2.03
C PRO A 508 -27.46 -20.17 -2.17
N TRP A 509 -28.14 -19.99 -3.31
CA TRP A 509 -29.41 -20.65 -3.60
C TRP A 509 -29.33 -22.18 -3.50
N ILE A 510 -28.20 -22.78 -3.89
CA ILE A 510 -28.01 -24.23 -3.83
C ILE A 510 -28.06 -24.73 -2.39
N GLY A 511 -27.58 -23.94 -1.43
CA GLY A 511 -27.65 -24.29 0.00
C GLY A 511 -28.94 -23.86 0.69
N GLN A 512 -29.70 -22.95 0.09
CA GLN A 512 -30.99 -22.47 0.61
C GLN A 512 -32.18 -23.36 0.18
N ALA A 513 -32.10 -23.94 -1.01
CA ALA A 513 -33.06 -24.89 -1.56
C ALA A 513 -32.96 -26.25 -0.87
#